data_AF-A0A2S5B7Z1-F1
#
_entry.id   AF-A0A2S5B7Z1-F1
#
_cell.length_a   1.000
_cell.length_b   1.000
_cell.length_c   1.000
_cell.angle_alpha   90.00
_cell.angle_beta   90.00
_cell.angle_gamma   90.00
#
_symmetry.space_group_name_H-M   'P 1'
#
loop_
_entity.id
_entity.type
_entity.pdbx_description
1 polymer ?
#
loop_
_entity_poly.entity_id
_entity_poly.type
_entity_poly.pdbx_seq_one_letter_code
_entity_poly.pdbx_strand_id
1 'polypeptide(L)'
;MGGVSYLYDSPNIKWSCPSGTGSYALWSKTTPTGYDITGKLAVGAGCSAEVTFSGTTGQFGGAVGPDGVTYGCSTNDGNDFVWYSLEGEKEWAYATLCLADDMEDKEHKLIIKNSPLLGSSLFITNFAGLSREGGEGKTSLGPAGIKTVPVPTPDAAYTSSIQAKASEGAASLKSSFASVSSVSLVSQLSKSLLADKTTASTSVGSTQSTSNNLATTINTAASTAGSSAVVDSKSFTTTTFVLISATVLAIIVVALIVAMCWNSTPKKDPARKIEESLSAKHREHRRRLYHLVKKRHFRKESQRFRVGR
;
A
#
# COMPACT_ATOMS: atom_id res chain seq x y z
N MET A 1 24.05 0.73 25.34
CA MET A 1 23.24 0.45 24.14
C MET A 1 22.00 1.31 24.19
N GLY A 2 21.84 2.22 23.23
CA GLY A 2 20.64 3.05 23.10
C GLY A 2 19.61 2.35 22.20
N GLY A 3 18.33 2.58 22.48
CA GLY A 3 17.22 2.05 21.69
C GLY A 3 16.04 3.01 21.68
N VAL A 4 15.27 2.98 20.60
CA VAL A 4 14.02 3.72 20.46
C VAL A 4 12.88 2.74 20.22
N SER A 5 11.71 3.05 20.76
CA SER A 5 10.49 2.32 20.43
C SER A 5 9.34 3.31 20.28
N TYR A 6 8.59 3.15 19.20
CA TYR A 6 7.46 4.00 18.87
C TYR A 6 6.23 3.12 18.70
N LEU A 7 5.14 3.49 19.37
CA LEU A 7 3.83 2.88 19.12
C LEU A 7 3.20 3.47 17.84
N TYR A 8 2.18 2.80 17.32
CA TYR A 8 1.48 3.17 16.08
C TYR A 8 0.93 4.61 16.03
N ASP A 9 0.72 5.25 17.18
CA ASP A 9 0.21 6.62 17.32
C ASP A 9 1.31 7.66 17.55
N SER A 10 2.58 7.23 17.58
CA SER A 10 3.72 8.13 17.72
C SER A 10 3.83 9.10 16.54
N PRO A 11 4.13 10.40 16.79
CA PRO A 11 4.38 11.38 15.73
C PRO A 11 5.67 11.08 14.95
N ASN A 12 6.54 10.21 15.46
CA ASN A 12 7.78 9.82 14.79
C ASN A 12 7.55 8.81 13.65
N ILE A 13 6.34 8.24 13.54
CA ILE A 13 5.94 7.42 12.40
C ILE A 13 5.12 8.28 11.45
N LYS A 14 5.65 8.51 10.25
CA LYS A 14 4.95 9.22 9.18
C LYS A 14 4.10 8.23 8.41
N TRP A 15 2.83 8.55 8.24
CA TRP A 15 1.84 7.72 7.55
C TRP A 15 1.41 8.40 6.27
N SER A 16 1.42 7.68 5.15
CA SER A 16 1.03 8.24 3.85
C SER A 16 0.31 7.20 3.00
N CYS A 17 -0.52 7.66 2.07
CA CYS A 17 -1.16 6.86 1.02
C CYS A 17 -1.12 7.63 -0.30
N PRO A 18 -1.12 6.95 -1.45
CA PRO A 18 -1.17 7.60 -2.76
C PRO A 18 -2.38 8.53 -2.92
N SER A 19 -2.23 9.58 -3.73
CA SER A 19 -3.35 10.46 -4.07
C SER A 19 -4.48 9.68 -4.73
N GLY A 20 -5.72 10.04 -4.40
CA GLY A 20 -6.92 9.34 -4.90
C GLY A 20 -7.26 8.04 -4.16
N THR A 21 -6.48 7.65 -3.13
CA THR A 21 -6.88 6.55 -2.24
C THR A 21 -8.18 6.91 -1.52
N GLY A 22 -9.20 6.05 -1.65
CA GLY A 22 -10.49 6.26 -0.99
C GLY A 22 -10.35 6.30 0.54
N SER A 23 -11.20 7.06 1.23
CA SER A 23 -11.13 7.25 2.69
C SER A 23 -11.17 5.94 3.48
N TYR A 24 -11.92 4.94 3.01
CA TYR A 24 -11.99 3.61 3.60
C TYR A 24 -10.69 2.80 3.49
N ALA A 25 -9.78 3.21 2.60
CA ALA A 25 -8.54 2.52 2.30
C ALA A 25 -7.31 3.18 2.96
N LEU A 26 -7.50 4.32 3.62
CA LEU A 26 -6.46 5.02 4.37
C LEU A 26 -6.11 4.31 5.67
N TRP A 27 -4.99 4.71 6.26
CA TRP A 27 -4.59 4.29 7.60
C TRP A 27 -5.65 4.64 8.63
N SER A 28 -6.17 3.62 9.32
CA SER A 28 -7.17 3.76 10.37
C SER A 28 -6.75 2.98 11.62
N LYS A 29 -7.03 3.55 12.79
CA LYS A 29 -6.80 2.85 14.07
C LYS A 29 -7.74 1.64 14.14
N THR A 30 -7.17 0.46 14.37
CA THR A 30 -7.91 -0.80 14.40
C THR A 30 -7.43 -1.68 15.55
N THR A 31 -8.37 -2.39 16.17
CA THR A 31 -8.11 -3.49 17.12
C THR A 31 -8.84 -4.70 16.56
N PRO A 32 -8.15 -5.62 15.86
CA PRO A 32 -8.81 -6.74 15.23
C PRO A 32 -9.56 -7.61 16.25
N THR A 33 -10.74 -8.12 15.88
CA THR A 33 -11.51 -9.01 16.76
C THR A 33 -10.70 -10.26 17.10
N GLY A 34 -10.61 -10.60 18.39
CA GLY A 34 -9.80 -11.73 18.86
C GLY A 34 -8.30 -11.41 18.97
N TYR A 35 -7.90 -10.15 18.84
CA TYR A 35 -6.52 -9.71 18.99
C TYR A 35 -6.42 -8.45 19.84
N ASP A 36 -5.78 -8.57 21.01
CA ASP A 36 -5.76 -7.50 22.02
C ASP A 36 -4.80 -6.34 21.70
N ILE A 37 -4.13 -6.37 20.54
CA ILE A 37 -3.18 -5.33 20.15
C ILE A 37 -3.84 -4.34 19.20
N THR A 38 -3.74 -3.06 19.55
CA THR A 38 -4.20 -1.96 18.70
C THR A 38 -3.07 -1.47 17.81
N GLY A 39 -3.41 -1.13 16.56
CA GLY A 39 -2.46 -0.63 15.58
C GLY A 39 -3.14 0.25 14.53
N LYS A 40 -2.41 0.55 13.45
CA LYS A 40 -2.99 1.14 12.24
C LYS A 40 -3.09 0.09 11.15
N LEU A 41 -4.26 0.01 10.53
CA LEU A 41 -4.56 -0.82 9.38
C LEU A 41 -4.72 0.08 8.15
N ALA A 42 -4.11 -0.30 7.03
CA ALA A 42 -4.46 0.23 5.72
C ALA A 42 -4.76 -0.92 4.76
N VAL A 43 -5.86 -0.80 4.02
CA VAL A 43 -6.21 -1.71 2.91
C VAL A 43 -5.94 -1.09 1.54
N GLY A 44 -5.53 0.18 1.52
CA GLY A 44 -5.18 0.92 0.31
C GLY A 44 -3.87 0.46 -0.29
N ALA A 45 -3.89 0.29 -1.61
CA ALA A 45 -2.72 -0.03 -2.39
C ALA A 45 -1.64 1.05 -2.20
N GLY A 46 -0.42 0.62 -1.90
CA GLY A 46 0.74 1.52 -1.82
C GLY A 46 0.77 2.46 -0.62
N CYS A 47 -0.14 2.34 0.35
CA CYS A 47 -0.02 3.05 1.63
C CYS A 47 1.29 2.69 2.33
N SER A 48 1.99 3.67 2.90
CA SER A 48 3.30 3.48 3.53
C SER A 48 3.38 4.09 4.93
N ALA A 49 4.28 3.53 5.73
CA ALA A 49 4.74 4.07 7.00
C ALA A 49 6.27 4.25 6.95
N GLU A 50 6.75 5.38 7.46
CA GLU A 50 8.16 5.77 7.44
C GLU A 50 8.61 6.19 8.85
N VAL A 51 9.81 5.76 9.23
CA VAL A 51 10.48 6.20 10.45
C VAL A 51 11.93 6.56 10.15
N THR A 52 12.39 7.68 10.70
CA THR A 52 13.81 8.04 10.80
C THR A 52 14.32 7.68 12.19
N PHE A 53 15.46 6.99 12.27
CA PHE A 53 16.06 6.57 13.53
C PHE A 53 17.58 6.48 13.41
N SER A 54 18.29 6.56 14.53
CA SER A 54 19.73 6.31 14.59
C SER A 54 20.00 4.95 15.21
N GLY A 55 20.81 4.13 14.56
CA GLY A 55 21.20 2.82 15.07
C GLY A 55 21.63 1.85 13.97
N THR A 56 21.83 0.59 14.35
CA THR A 56 22.31 -0.48 13.47
C THR A 56 21.22 -1.47 13.08
N THR A 57 20.09 -1.45 13.79
CA THR A 57 18.92 -2.31 13.57
C THR A 57 17.64 -1.49 13.67
N GLY A 58 16.69 -1.72 12.77
CA GLY A 58 15.36 -1.11 12.79
C GLY A 58 14.30 -2.11 12.36
N GLN A 59 13.14 -2.10 13.02
CA GLN A 59 12.05 -3.00 12.67
C GLN A 59 10.66 -2.36 12.80
N PHE A 60 9.77 -2.71 11.87
CA PHE A 60 8.33 -2.55 12.02
C PHE A 60 7.70 -3.87 12.50
N GLY A 61 6.96 -3.78 13.59
CA GLY A 61 6.14 -4.85 14.12
C GLY A 61 4.67 -4.64 13.79
N GLY A 62 3.96 -5.74 13.54
CA GLY A 62 2.58 -5.72 13.11
C GLY A 62 1.88 -7.02 13.42
N ALA A 63 0.82 -7.31 12.68
CA ALA A 63 0.13 -8.58 12.77
C ALA A 63 -0.40 -8.97 11.38
N VAL A 64 -0.55 -10.27 11.18
CA VAL A 64 -1.10 -10.87 9.97
C VAL A 64 -2.41 -11.55 10.34
N GLY A 65 -3.47 -11.22 9.61
CA GLY A 65 -4.78 -11.84 9.75
C GLY A 65 -5.04 -12.95 8.73
N PRO A 66 -6.30 -13.39 8.60
CA PRO A 66 -6.71 -14.46 7.69
C PRO A 66 -6.44 -14.22 6.21
N ASP A 67 -6.39 -12.95 5.79
CA ASP A 67 -6.17 -12.59 4.38
C ASP A 67 -4.67 -12.61 4.00
N GLY A 68 -3.78 -12.79 4.97
CA GLY A 68 -2.34 -12.62 4.76
C GLY A 68 -1.96 -11.16 4.50
N VAL A 69 -0.72 -10.94 4.08
CA VAL A 69 -0.24 -9.61 3.70
C VAL A 69 0.87 -9.70 2.67
N THR A 70 0.89 -8.75 1.73
CA THR A 70 2.04 -8.51 0.86
C THR A 70 2.50 -7.07 1.02
N TYR A 71 3.79 -6.89 1.30
CA TYR A 71 4.35 -5.58 1.62
C TYR A 71 5.81 -5.47 1.18
N GLY A 72 6.27 -4.24 0.99
CA GLY A 72 7.65 -3.90 0.66
C GLY A 72 8.35 -3.27 1.86
N CYS A 73 9.65 -3.55 2.01
CA CYS A 73 10.54 -2.94 3.00
C CYS A 73 11.70 -2.24 2.28
N SER A 74 12.10 -1.05 2.75
CA SER A 74 13.18 -0.26 2.16
C SER A 74 13.94 0.57 3.19
N THR A 75 15.26 0.66 3.03
CA THR A 75 16.16 1.58 3.76
C THR A 75 16.71 2.71 2.88
N ASN A 76 16.41 2.73 1.58
CA ASN A 76 17.04 3.59 0.57
C ASN A 76 16.08 4.69 0.08
N ASP A 77 15.55 5.49 1.01
CA ASP A 77 14.59 6.57 0.73
C ASP A 77 13.33 6.14 -0.04
N GLY A 78 13.06 4.83 -0.13
CA GLY A 78 11.89 4.28 -0.82
C GLY A 78 12.08 4.15 -2.33
N ASN A 79 13.31 4.23 -2.84
CA ASN A 79 13.58 4.02 -4.27
C ASN A 79 13.49 2.53 -4.64
N ASP A 80 14.01 1.66 -3.77
CA ASP A 80 14.01 0.22 -3.98
C ASP A 80 13.29 -0.48 -2.82
N PHE A 81 12.36 -1.37 -3.15
CA PHE A 81 11.64 -2.18 -2.17
C PHE A 81 11.96 -3.66 -2.37
N VAL A 82 12.30 -4.34 -1.28
CA VAL A 82 12.25 -5.80 -1.23
C VAL A 82 10.84 -6.19 -0.79
N TRP A 83 10.18 -7.02 -1.59
CA TRP A 83 8.79 -7.41 -1.37
C TRP A 83 8.70 -8.77 -0.67
N TYR A 84 7.80 -8.86 0.29
CA TYR A 84 7.54 -10.03 1.11
C TYR A 84 6.06 -10.38 1.05
N SER A 85 5.76 -11.66 1.21
CA SER A 85 4.39 -12.14 1.36
C SER A 85 4.32 -13.09 2.55
N LEU A 86 3.34 -12.86 3.42
CA LEU A 86 2.99 -13.73 4.52
C LEU A 86 1.63 -14.34 4.23
N GLU A 87 1.57 -15.67 4.33
CA GLU A 87 0.33 -16.42 4.18
C GLU A 87 -0.62 -16.06 5.33
N GLY A 88 -1.93 -16.13 5.04
CA GLY A 88 -2.94 -15.80 6.03
C GLY A 88 -3.03 -16.82 7.15
N GLU A 89 -3.24 -16.33 8.36
CA GLU A 89 -3.38 -17.14 9.58
C GLU A 89 -4.85 -17.18 10.01
N LYS A 90 -5.33 -18.31 10.54
CA LYS A 90 -6.74 -18.44 10.97
C LYS A 90 -7.16 -17.36 11.97
N GLU A 91 -6.21 -16.97 12.82
CA GLU A 91 -6.35 -15.93 13.82
C GLU A 91 -5.25 -14.90 13.60
N TRP A 92 -5.48 -13.67 14.06
CA TRP A 92 -4.47 -12.63 13.97
C TRP A 92 -3.25 -13.00 14.83
N ALA A 93 -2.08 -12.99 14.21
CA ALA A 93 -0.82 -13.31 14.87
C ALA A 93 0.18 -12.16 14.71
N TYR A 94 0.95 -11.87 15.77
CA TYR A 94 2.02 -10.89 15.70
C TYR A 94 3.08 -11.33 14.69
N ALA A 95 3.57 -10.39 13.89
CA ALA A 95 4.66 -10.63 12.96
C ALA A 95 5.62 -9.44 12.95
N THR A 96 6.92 -9.74 12.90
CA THR A 96 7.92 -8.77 12.45
C THR A 96 7.74 -8.62 10.95
N LEU A 97 7.41 -7.43 10.48
CA LEU A 97 7.11 -7.20 9.07
C LEU A 97 8.39 -6.80 8.32
N CYS A 98 8.97 -5.66 8.68
CA CYS A 98 10.16 -5.12 8.02
C CYS A 98 11.27 -5.08 9.06
N LEU A 99 12.40 -5.71 8.76
CA LEU A 99 13.60 -5.75 9.61
C LEU A 99 14.77 -5.29 8.76
N ALA A 100 15.50 -4.30 9.22
CA ALA A 100 16.78 -3.88 8.67
C ALA A 100 17.84 -4.14 9.74
N ASP A 101 18.83 -4.97 9.42
CA ASP A 101 19.88 -5.39 10.33
C ASP A 101 21.27 -5.16 9.74
N ASP A 102 22.26 -5.01 10.62
CA ASP A 102 23.68 -4.82 10.27
C ASP A 102 23.93 -3.54 9.45
N MET A 103 23.19 -2.48 9.80
CA MET A 103 23.42 -1.14 9.27
C MET A 103 24.57 -0.46 9.99
N GLU A 104 25.21 0.52 9.34
CA GLU A 104 26.19 1.41 10.01
C GLU A 104 25.53 2.16 11.17
N ASP A 105 26.24 2.48 12.25
CA ASP A 105 25.67 3.21 13.39
C ASP A 105 25.53 4.72 13.07
N LYS A 106 24.48 5.07 12.33
CA LYS A 106 24.14 6.42 11.90
C LYS A 106 22.62 6.58 11.77
N GLU A 107 22.17 7.73 11.29
CA GLU A 107 20.77 7.94 10.95
C GLU A 107 20.37 7.19 9.68
N HIS A 108 19.24 6.48 9.76
CA HIS A 108 18.61 5.75 8.67
C HIS A 108 17.14 6.08 8.58
N LYS A 109 16.56 5.77 7.42
CA LYS A 109 15.12 5.82 7.17
C LYS A 109 14.64 4.43 6.83
N LEU A 110 13.68 3.90 7.58
CA LEU A 110 13.01 2.64 7.26
C LEU A 110 11.60 2.92 6.77
N ILE A 111 11.25 2.35 5.62
CA ILE A 111 9.93 2.49 5.00
C ILE A 111 9.34 1.11 4.79
N ILE A 112 8.11 0.95 5.25
CA ILE A 112 7.26 -0.21 4.92
C ILE A 112 6.09 0.28 4.07
N LYS A 113 5.77 -0.48 3.03
CA LYS A 113 4.74 -0.11 2.04
C LYS A 113 3.82 -1.29 1.76
N ASN A 114 2.51 -1.05 1.79
CA ASN A 114 1.53 -2.05 1.39
C ASN A 114 1.64 -2.35 -0.11
N SER A 115 1.25 -3.55 -0.52
CA SER A 115 1.22 -3.96 -1.93
C SER A 115 0.55 -2.90 -2.80
N PRO A 116 1.06 -2.62 -4.02
CA PRO A 116 0.33 -1.84 -5.01
C PRO A 116 -0.93 -2.58 -5.52
N LEU A 117 -1.08 -3.86 -5.16
CA LEU A 117 -2.28 -4.64 -5.38
C LEU A 117 -3.27 -4.40 -4.20
N LEU A 118 -4.42 -3.75 -4.47
CA LEU A 118 -5.69 -3.95 -3.74
C LEU A 118 -5.90 -5.38 -3.25
N GLY A 119 -6.47 -5.47 -2.05
CA GLY A 119 -6.77 -6.74 -1.37
C GLY A 119 -5.73 -7.12 -0.32
N SER A 120 -4.54 -6.53 -0.34
CA SER A 120 -3.57 -6.64 0.76
C SER A 120 -3.90 -5.65 1.87
N SER A 121 -3.93 -6.11 3.11
CA SER A 121 -4.10 -5.27 4.29
C SER A 121 -2.81 -5.25 5.11
N LEU A 122 -2.31 -4.06 5.42
CA LEU A 122 -1.09 -3.89 6.20
C LEU A 122 -1.44 -3.34 7.58
N PHE A 123 -1.14 -4.12 8.63
CA PHE A 123 -1.39 -3.76 10.02
C PHE A 123 -0.08 -3.54 10.78
N ILE A 124 0.14 -2.33 11.29
CA ILE A 124 1.37 -1.95 11.99
C ILE A 124 1.02 -1.53 13.42
N THR A 125 1.75 -2.07 14.40
CA THR A 125 1.53 -1.83 15.83
C THR A 125 2.64 -0.98 16.44
N ASN A 126 3.87 -1.18 16.00
CA ASN A 126 5.03 -0.48 16.56
C ASN A 126 6.22 -0.44 15.59
N PHE A 127 7.17 0.42 15.95
CA PHE A 127 8.54 0.44 15.45
C PHE A 127 9.52 0.27 16.62
N ALA A 128 10.65 -0.38 16.36
CA ALA A 128 11.77 -0.42 17.29
C ALA A 128 13.10 -0.24 16.56
N GLY A 129 14.00 0.56 17.11
CA GLY A 129 15.35 0.77 16.62
C GLY A 129 16.37 0.52 17.73
N LEU A 130 17.51 -0.07 17.39
CA LEU A 130 18.56 -0.43 18.33
C LEU A 130 19.93 -0.08 17.74
N SER A 131 20.84 0.40 18.58
CA SER A 131 22.26 0.57 18.24
C SER A 131 23.09 -0.50 18.96
N ARG A 132 23.81 -1.30 18.17
CA ARG A 132 24.80 -2.30 18.62
C ARG A 132 26.19 -1.85 18.21
N GLU A 133 27.20 -2.17 19.01
CA GLU A 133 28.59 -1.96 18.60
C GLU A 133 28.91 -2.83 17.37
N GLY A 134 29.47 -2.22 16.32
CA GLY A 134 30.07 -2.96 15.20
C GLY A 134 29.15 -3.33 14.04
N GLY A 135 28.14 -2.53 13.71
CA GLY A 135 27.42 -2.70 12.44
C GLY A 135 28.38 -2.62 11.23
N GLU A 136 28.44 -3.67 10.42
CA GLU A 136 29.39 -3.78 9.30
C GLU A 136 28.92 -3.00 8.06
N GLY A 137 27.70 -2.44 8.09
CA GLY A 137 27.12 -1.66 7.00
C GLY A 137 26.60 -2.49 5.83
N LYS A 138 26.47 -3.81 6.00
CA LYS A 138 26.02 -4.73 4.93
C LYS A 138 24.51 -4.77 4.74
N THR A 139 23.75 -4.07 5.58
CA THR A 139 22.29 -3.89 5.55
C THR A 139 21.53 -5.04 4.92
N SER A 140 21.05 -5.95 5.77
CA SER A 140 20.13 -7.01 5.36
C SER A 140 18.69 -6.58 5.61
N LEU A 141 17.82 -6.82 4.62
CA LEU A 141 16.38 -6.56 4.73
C LEU A 141 15.59 -7.86 4.86
N GLY A 142 14.62 -7.83 5.76
CA GLY A 142 13.62 -8.87 5.95
C GLY A 142 13.92 -9.79 7.13
N PRO A 143 12.89 -10.22 7.86
CA PRO A 143 13.02 -11.28 8.86
C PRO A 143 13.51 -12.57 8.21
N ALA A 144 14.36 -13.31 8.93
CA ALA A 144 14.84 -14.61 8.47
C ALA A 144 13.66 -15.57 8.24
N GLY A 145 13.65 -16.23 7.08
CA GLY A 145 12.66 -17.27 6.75
C GLY A 145 11.39 -16.77 6.05
N ILE A 146 11.21 -15.47 5.85
CA ILE A 146 10.09 -14.95 5.05
C ILE A 146 10.44 -15.01 3.55
N LYS A 147 9.50 -15.50 2.73
CA LYS A 147 9.66 -15.56 1.28
C LYS A 147 9.68 -14.16 0.69
N THR A 148 10.75 -13.82 -0.03
CA THR A 148 10.76 -12.68 -0.93
C THR A 148 9.97 -13.01 -2.19
N VAL A 149 9.15 -12.07 -2.65
CA VAL A 149 8.39 -12.19 -3.90
C VAL A 149 8.89 -11.16 -4.92
N PRO A 150 8.73 -11.40 -6.23
CA PRO A 150 8.93 -10.37 -7.24
C PRO A 150 8.06 -9.14 -6.97
N VAL A 151 8.44 -7.99 -7.53
CA VAL A 151 7.64 -6.77 -7.44
C VAL A 151 6.20 -7.08 -7.87
N PRO A 152 5.20 -6.79 -7.03
CA PRO A 152 3.81 -7.09 -7.36
C PRO A 152 3.39 -6.29 -8.59
N THR A 153 3.20 -6.97 -9.73
CA THR A 153 2.68 -6.40 -10.96
C THR A 153 1.17 -6.66 -11.06
N PRO A 154 0.35 -5.65 -11.37
CA PRO A 154 -1.06 -5.88 -11.68
C PRO A 154 -1.15 -6.77 -12.93
N ASP A 155 -1.66 -7.99 -12.81
CA ASP A 155 -2.00 -8.80 -13.99
C ASP A 155 -3.41 -8.43 -14.51
N ALA A 156 -3.77 -8.89 -15.71
CA ALA A 156 -5.05 -8.55 -16.33
C ALA A 156 -6.28 -9.14 -15.59
N ALA A 157 -6.10 -10.26 -14.88
CA ALA A 157 -7.15 -10.86 -14.05
C ALA A 157 -7.35 -10.04 -12.76
N TYR A 158 -6.27 -9.48 -12.25
CA TYR A 158 -6.19 -8.61 -11.11
C TYR A 158 -6.92 -7.29 -11.39
N THR A 159 -6.71 -6.64 -12.53
CA THR A 159 -7.50 -5.44 -12.96
C THR A 159 -8.99 -5.72 -13.04
N SER A 160 -9.38 -6.92 -13.50
CA SER A 160 -10.78 -7.34 -13.58
C SER A 160 -11.38 -7.60 -12.19
N SER A 161 -10.59 -8.15 -11.27
CA SER A 161 -10.98 -8.37 -9.87
C SER A 161 -11.10 -7.07 -9.07
N ILE A 162 -10.33 -6.02 -9.42
CA ILE A 162 -10.49 -4.66 -8.86
C ILE A 162 -11.89 -4.13 -9.17
N GLN A 163 -12.37 -4.29 -10.39
CA GLN A 163 -13.69 -3.81 -10.79
C GLN A 163 -14.82 -4.56 -10.07
N ALA A 164 -14.63 -5.86 -9.79
CA ALA A 164 -15.56 -6.69 -9.04
C ALA A 164 -15.52 -6.41 -7.51
N LYS A 165 -14.35 -6.33 -6.88
CA LYS A 165 -14.25 -6.05 -5.44
C LYS A 165 -14.58 -4.61 -5.07
N ALA A 166 -14.28 -3.64 -5.94
CA ALA A 166 -14.72 -2.25 -5.73
C ALA A 166 -16.26 -2.13 -5.78
N SER A 167 -16.93 -2.97 -6.57
CA SER A 167 -18.40 -3.01 -6.63
C SER A 167 -19.02 -3.76 -5.45
N GLU A 168 -18.39 -4.80 -4.92
CA GLU A 168 -18.80 -5.47 -3.67
C GLU A 168 -18.56 -4.61 -2.42
N GLY A 169 -17.45 -3.88 -2.35
CA GLY A 169 -17.18 -2.90 -1.30
C GLY A 169 -18.19 -1.73 -1.30
N ALA A 170 -18.60 -1.28 -2.49
CA ALA A 170 -19.65 -0.26 -2.64
C ALA A 170 -21.06 -0.78 -2.29
N ALA A 171 -21.35 -2.06 -2.56
CA ALA A 171 -22.63 -2.70 -2.23
C ALA A 171 -22.77 -3.01 -0.73
N SER A 172 -21.71 -3.50 -0.10
CA SER A 172 -21.68 -3.76 1.36
C SER A 172 -21.78 -2.46 2.17
N LEU A 173 -21.11 -1.39 1.75
CA LEU A 173 -21.27 -0.06 2.37
C LEU A 173 -22.66 0.55 2.14
N LYS A 174 -23.28 0.39 0.96
CA LYS A 174 -24.68 0.81 0.74
C LYS A 174 -25.66 0.05 1.64
N SER A 175 -25.42 -1.23 1.94
CA SER A 175 -26.25 -1.98 2.89
C SER A 175 -26.07 -1.50 4.33
N SER A 176 -24.85 -1.12 4.73
CA SER A 176 -24.56 -0.58 6.06
C SER A 176 -25.12 0.83 6.25
N PHE A 177 -25.10 1.70 5.22
CA PHE A 177 -25.73 3.03 5.29
C PHE A 177 -27.26 3.01 5.07
N ALA A 178 -27.80 2.00 4.40
CA ALA A 178 -29.25 1.77 4.35
C ALA A 178 -29.80 1.33 5.72
N SER A 179 -28.98 0.69 6.57
CA SER A 179 -29.39 0.25 7.92
C SER A 179 -29.41 1.37 8.98
N VAL A 180 -28.85 2.56 8.69
CA VAL A 180 -28.94 3.75 9.58
C VAL A 180 -29.96 4.79 9.06
N SER A 181 -30.60 4.53 7.91
CA SER A 181 -31.58 5.46 7.30
C SER A 181 -33.03 5.23 7.75
N SER A 182 -33.25 4.78 8.98
CA SER A 182 -34.59 4.66 9.58
C SER A 182 -34.64 5.20 11.00
N VAL A 183 -34.18 6.43 11.22
CA VAL A 183 -34.69 7.27 12.30
C VAL A 183 -35.28 8.53 11.66
N SER A 184 -36.60 8.68 11.78
CA SER A 184 -37.40 9.74 11.18
C SER A 184 -36.85 11.13 11.55
N LEU A 185 -36.42 11.89 10.55
CA LEU A 185 -36.07 13.31 10.70
C LEU A 185 -37.03 14.18 9.91
N VAL A 186 -38.32 13.89 10.05
CA VAL A 186 -39.43 14.76 9.66
C VAL A 186 -40.35 14.84 10.87
N SER A 187 -40.56 16.06 11.38
CA SER A 187 -41.39 16.45 12.54
C SER A 187 -40.62 16.77 13.82
N GLN A 188 -39.97 17.94 13.86
CA GLN A 188 -39.81 18.71 15.12
C GLN A 188 -39.41 20.19 14.91
N LEU A 189 -39.96 20.85 13.88
CA LEU A 189 -39.90 22.31 13.74
C LEU A 189 -41.31 22.87 13.54
N SER A 190 -42.13 22.72 14.57
CA SER A 190 -43.33 23.56 14.75
C SER A 190 -43.60 23.69 16.25
N LYS A 191 -43.80 24.94 16.68
CA LYS A 191 -44.03 25.43 18.07
C LYS A 191 -42.76 25.72 18.88
N SER A 192 -42.34 26.98 18.85
CA SER A 192 -42.17 27.82 20.05
C SER A 192 -41.41 29.09 19.69
N LEU A 193 -42.13 30.19 19.44
CA LEU A 193 -41.87 31.47 20.09
C LEU A 193 -42.98 32.46 19.71
N LEU A 194 -43.95 32.60 20.60
CA LEU A 194 -44.84 33.76 20.70
C LEU A 194 -44.52 34.43 22.03
N ALA A 195 -44.05 35.68 22.00
CA ALA A 195 -44.14 36.74 23.01
C ALA A 195 -43.06 37.80 22.66
N ASP A 196 -43.40 38.82 21.87
CA ASP A 196 -44.03 40.07 22.30
C ASP A 196 -43.05 41.02 23.03
N LYS A 197 -42.69 42.13 22.35
CA LYS A 197 -42.59 43.44 22.99
C LYS A 197 -42.65 44.57 21.96
N THR A 198 -43.77 45.26 21.97
CA THR A 198 -44.08 46.57 21.39
C THR A 198 -43.22 47.68 22.01
N THR A 199 -42.75 48.66 21.23
CA THR A 199 -42.80 50.12 21.54
C THR A 199 -42.49 50.94 20.28
N ALA A 200 -43.27 51.99 20.06
CA ALA A 200 -43.29 52.91 18.93
C ALA A 200 -42.14 53.95 18.92
N SER A 201 -41.85 54.54 17.75
CA SER A 201 -41.96 56.01 17.46
C SER A 201 -41.12 56.44 16.23
N THR A 202 -41.82 56.98 15.22
CA THR A 202 -41.50 58.12 14.31
C THR A 202 -40.09 58.74 14.25
N SER A 203 -39.49 58.88 13.04
CA SER A 203 -39.47 60.13 12.24
C SER A 203 -38.35 60.20 11.15
N VAL A 204 -38.77 60.49 9.90
CA VAL A 204 -38.18 61.40 8.87
C VAL A 204 -36.80 61.14 8.22
N GLY A 205 -36.84 60.97 6.88
CA GLY A 205 -35.88 61.46 5.85
C GLY A 205 -34.51 60.77 5.76
N SER A 206 -33.96 60.35 4.62
CA SER A 206 -34.13 60.79 3.24
C SER A 206 -33.40 59.81 2.30
N THR A 207 -33.97 59.60 1.10
CA THR A 207 -33.37 59.37 -0.23
C THR A 207 -32.14 58.44 -0.36
N GLN A 208 -32.23 57.38 -1.19
CA GLN A 208 -31.81 57.39 -2.61
C GLN A 208 -31.68 55.95 -3.19
N SER A 209 -32.48 55.67 -4.24
CA SER A 209 -32.18 54.87 -5.46
C SER A 209 -31.68 53.41 -5.31
N THR A 210 -32.19 52.34 -5.94
CA THR A 210 -32.97 52.17 -7.18
C THR A 210 -33.54 50.75 -7.22
N SER A 211 -34.86 50.61 -7.47
CA SER A 211 -35.57 49.67 -8.39
C SER A 211 -34.96 48.29 -8.72
N ASN A 212 -35.69 47.19 -8.89
CA ASN A 212 -37.11 46.84 -8.75
C ASN A 212 -37.24 45.34 -9.07
N ASN A 213 -38.12 44.65 -8.35
CA ASN A 213 -39.06 43.61 -8.82
C ASN A 213 -38.54 42.36 -9.56
N LEU A 214 -39.23 41.22 -9.57
CA LEU A 214 -40.32 40.57 -8.81
C LEU A 214 -40.57 39.29 -9.64
N ALA A 215 -41.15 38.29 -8.98
CA ALA A 215 -42.00 37.25 -9.57
C ALA A 215 -41.31 35.99 -10.13
N THR A 216 -41.40 34.88 -9.41
CA THR A 216 -42.48 33.85 -9.46
C THR A 216 -42.25 32.86 -10.61
N THR A 217 -42.16 31.58 -10.29
CA THR A 217 -43.17 30.55 -10.68
C THR A 217 -42.53 29.17 -10.80
N ILE A 218 -43.09 28.26 -10.02
CA ILE A 218 -42.98 26.81 -10.06
C ILE A 218 -43.49 26.29 -11.42
N ASN A 219 -42.81 25.33 -12.05
CA ASN A 219 -43.49 24.20 -12.67
C ASN A 219 -42.54 23.03 -13.03
N THR A 220 -42.92 21.88 -12.48
CA THR A 220 -42.83 20.52 -12.98
C THR A 220 -42.92 20.36 -14.51
N ALA A 221 -42.10 19.48 -15.09
CA ALA A 221 -42.54 18.25 -15.79
C ALA A 221 -41.38 17.58 -16.57
N ALA A 222 -41.55 16.27 -16.77
CA ALA A 222 -40.62 15.31 -17.32
C ALA A 222 -40.55 15.27 -18.87
N SER A 223 -39.68 14.37 -19.34
CA SER A 223 -39.62 13.66 -20.64
C SER A 223 -38.83 14.24 -21.83
N THR A 224 -37.74 13.51 -22.15
CA THR A 224 -37.35 12.93 -23.46
C THR A 224 -37.66 13.68 -24.75
N ALA A 225 -36.62 14.09 -25.49
CA ALA A 225 -36.41 13.82 -26.93
C ALA A 225 -35.14 14.51 -27.42
N GLY A 226 -34.32 13.80 -28.20
CA GLY A 226 -33.18 14.38 -28.92
C GLY A 226 -33.63 15.18 -30.14
N SER A 227 -32.88 16.21 -30.50
CA SER A 227 -32.28 16.41 -31.83
C SER A 227 -31.64 17.80 -31.94
N SER A 228 -30.43 17.82 -32.52
CA SER A 228 -29.87 18.86 -33.37
C SER A 228 -29.73 20.28 -32.78
N ALA A 229 -28.61 20.51 -32.08
CA ALA A 229 -28.09 21.86 -31.93
C ALA A 229 -27.30 22.25 -33.18
N VAL A 230 -27.84 23.27 -33.86
CA VAL A 230 -27.21 24.07 -34.91
C VAL A 230 -25.87 24.59 -34.39
N VAL A 231 -24.78 24.29 -35.11
CA VAL A 231 -23.43 24.77 -34.77
C VAL A 231 -23.17 26.06 -35.55
N ASP A 232 -23.03 27.14 -34.80
CA ASP A 232 -22.69 28.45 -35.33
C ASP A 232 -21.26 28.41 -35.92
N SER A 233 -21.18 28.68 -37.22
CA SER A 233 -19.97 28.48 -38.02
C SER A 233 -19.11 29.74 -37.96
N LYS A 234 -18.13 29.84 -37.05
CA LYS A 234 -16.98 30.76 -37.24
C LYS A 234 -15.72 30.61 -36.36
N SER A 235 -15.57 29.60 -35.51
CA SER A 235 -14.35 29.46 -34.68
C SER A 235 -13.86 28.02 -34.48
N PHE A 236 -14.04 27.14 -35.48
CA PHE A 236 -13.82 25.70 -35.30
C PHE A 236 -12.53 25.13 -35.93
N THR A 237 -11.69 25.98 -36.53
CA THR A 237 -10.50 25.49 -37.24
C THR A 237 -9.25 25.43 -36.39
N THR A 238 -9.05 26.26 -35.36
CA THR A 238 -7.75 26.29 -34.67
C THR A 238 -7.62 25.27 -33.54
N THR A 239 -8.72 24.93 -32.85
CA THR A 239 -8.71 24.01 -31.71
C THR A 239 -8.72 22.54 -32.11
N THR A 240 -9.30 22.20 -33.26
CA THR A 240 -9.33 20.83 -33.78
C THR A 240 -7.97 20.35 -34.29
N PHE A 241 -7.18 21.22 -34.94
CA PHE A 241 -5.81 20.86 -35.36
C PHE A 241 -4.86 20.60 -34.18
N VAL A 242 -5.03 21.31 -33.06
CA VAL A 242 -4.20 21.12 -31.85
C VAL A 242 -4.51 19.78 -31.17
N LEU A 243 -5.78 19.37 -31.14
CA LEU A 243 -6.17 18.08 -30.56
C LEU A 243 -5.75 16.89 -31.44
N ILE A 244 -5.79 17.05 -32.76
CA ILE A 244 -5.31 16.03 -33.70
C ILE A 244 -3.77 15.92 -33.66
N SER A 245 -3.04 17.04 -33.51
CA SER A 245 -1.57 16.99 -33.43
C SER A 245 -1.08 16.35 -32.12
N ALA A 246 -1.75 16.62 -30.99
CA ALA A 246 -1.42 16.01 -29.70
C ALA A 246 -1.65 14.49 -29.68
N THR A 247 -2.73 14.02 -30.30
CA THR A 247 -3.05 12.58 -30.36
C THR A 247 -2.10 11.82 -31.28
N VAL A 248 -1.70 12.39 -32.42
CA VAL A 248 -0.70 11.78 -33.31
C VAL A 248 0.66 11.67 -32.63
N LEU A 249 1.10 12.69 -31.88
CA LEU A 249 2.35 12.64 -31.11
C LEU A 249 2.34 11.54 -30.04
N ALA A 250 1.23 11.39 -29.31
CA ALA A 250 1.11 10.35 -28.30
C ALA A 250 1.25 8.93 -28.90
N ILE A 251 0.66 8.70 -30.08
CA ILE A 251 0.76 7.40 -30.78
C ILE A 251 2.20 7.12 -31.21
N ILE A 252 2.92 8.12 -31.72
CA ILE A 252 4.33 7.97 -32.12
C ILE A 252 5.21 7.59 -30.92
N VAL A 253 5.01 8.23 -29.76
CA VAL A 253 5.77 7.93 -28.54
C VAL A 253 5.53 6.50 -28.06
N VAL A 254 4.28 6.04 -28.07
CA VAL A 254 3.94 4.65 -27.70
C VAL A 254 4.59 3.65 -28.66
N ALA A 255 4.56 3.93 -29.97
CA ALA A 255 5.20 3.07 -30.97
C ALA A 255 6.73 2.98 -30.77
N LEU A 256 7.38 4.08 -30.39
CA LEU A 256 8.82 4.10 -30.09
C LEU A 256 9.15 3.29 -28.83
N ILE A 257 8.33 3.37 -27.77
CA ILE A 257 8.50 2.56 -26.56
C ILE A 257 8.38 1.07 -26.90
N VAL A 258 7.35 0.68 -27.67
CA VAL A 258 7.16 -0.70 -28.10
C VAL A 258 8.34 -1.19 -28.97
N ALA A 259 8.86 -0.36 -29.88
CA ALA A 259 10.02 -0.69 -30.68
C ALA A 259 11.30 -0.88 -29.84
N MET A 260 11.51 -0.04 -28.82
CA MET A 260 12.64 -0.19 -27.88
C MET A 260 12.49 -1.44 -27.01
N CYS A 261 11.27 -1.77 -26.58
CA CYS A 261 10.99 -3.00 -25.85
C CYS A 261 11.20 -4.25 -26.72
N TRP A 262 10.88 -4.20 -28.01
CA TRP A 262 11.08 -5.34 -28.92
C TRP A 262 12.52 -5.53 -29.38
N ASN A 263 13.33 -4.48 -29.43
CA ASN A 263 14.74 -4.60 -29.84
C ASN A 263 15.66 -5.08 -28.69
N SER A 264 15.11 -5.31 -27.51
CA SER A 264 15.83 -5.90 -26.38
C SER A 264 15.92 -7.42 -26.56
N THR A 265 16.86 -7.87 -27.38
CA THR A 265 17.24 -9.28 -27.47
C THR A 265 17.65 -9.82 -26.09
N PRO A 266 17.31 -11.08 -25.75
CA PRO A 266 17.56 -11.63 -24.42
C PRO A 266 19.07 -11.80 -24.21
N LYS A 267 19.63 -10.99 -23.31
CA LYS A 267 20.98 -11.21 -22.78
C LYS A 267 20.98 -12.55 -22.07
N LYS A 268 21.85 -13.47 -22.51
CA LYS A 268 22.10 -14.77 -21.89
C LYS A 268 22.26 -14.62 -20.37
N ASP A 269 21.40 -15.30 -19.64
CA ASP A 269 21.29 -15.23 -18.18
C ASP A 269 22.61 -15.57 -17.46
N PRO A 270 23.15 -14.66 -16.62
CA PRO A 270 24.29 -14.95 -15.74
C PRO A 270 23.93 -15.94 -14.62
N ALA A 271 22.64 -16.10 -14.31
CA ALA A 271 22.15 -17.02 -13.27
C ALA A 271 22.50 -18.48 -13.55
N ARG A 272 22.48 -18.90 -14.83
CA ARG A 272 22.76 -20.28 -15.22
C ARG A 272 24.23 -20.69 -14.99
N LYS A 273 25.16 -19.73 -15.04
CA LYS A 273 26.59 -19.98 -14.73
C LYS A 273 26.84 -20.18 -13.24
N ILE A 274 26.06 -19.53 -12.38
CA ILE A 274 26.22 -19.64 -10.93
C ILE A 274 25.70 -21.00 -10.44
N GLU A 275 24.58 -21.45 -10.99
CA GLU A 275 23.96 -22.74 -10.62
C GLU A 275 24.82 -23.95 -11.01
N GLU A 276 25.47 -23.92 -12.18
CA GLU A 276 26.43 -24.96 -12.60
C GLU A 276 27.67 -24.99 -11.67
N SER A 277 28.16 -23.84 -11.23
CA SER A 277 29.32 -23.75 -10.34
C SER A 277 29.05 -24.29 -8.93
N LEU A 278 27.84 -24.05 -8.39
CA LEU A 278 27.41 -24.55 -7.09
C LEU A 278 27.16 -26.07 -7.10
N SER A 279 26.56 -26.58 -8.18
CA SER A 279 26.31 -28.02 -8.36
C SER A 279 27.62 -28.81 -8.47
N ALA A 280 28.63 -28.27 -9.16
CA ALA A 280 29.96 -28.88 -9.25
C ALA A 280 30.66 -28.95 -7.88
N LYS A 281 30.62 -27.87 -7.11
CA LYS A 281 31.26 -27.79 -5.79
C LYS A 281 30.60 -28.71 -4.75
N HIS A 282 29.27 -28.83 -4.80
CA HIS A 282 28.54 -29.72 -3.89
C HIS A 282 28.82 -31.21 -4.16
N ARG A 283 28.98 -31.60 -5.44
CA ARG A 283 29.37 -32.97 -5.82
C ARG A 283 30.78 -33.33 -5.33
N GLU A 284 31.72 -32.40 -5.36
CA GLU A 284 33.08 -32.65 -4.87
C GLU A 284 33.13 -32.82 -3.35
N HIS A 285 32.38 -31.99 -2.60
CA HIS A 285 32.31 -32.08 -1.14
C HIS A 285 31.73 -33.43 -0.67
N ARG A 286 30.69 -33.94 -1.35
CA ARG A 286 30.14 -35.28 -1.06
C ARG A 286 31.19 -36.38 -1.25
N ARG A 287 32.00 -36.34 -2.32
CA ARG A 287 33.04 -37.36 -2.55
C ARG A 287 34.09 -37.38 -1.44
N ARG A 288 34.52 -36.21 -0.94
CA ARG A 288 35.48 -36.12 0.17
C ARG A 288 34.94 -36.70 1.48
N LEU A 289 33.66 -36.45 1.79
CA LEU A 289 32.99 -37.02 2.95
C LEU A 289 32.90 -38.55 2.88
N TYR A 290 32.54 -39.11 1.72
CA TYR A 290 32.49 -40.57 1.53
C TYR A 290 33.86 -41.24 1.77
N HIS A 291 34.96 -40.63 1.31
CA HIS A 291 36.31 -41.15 1.56
C HIS A 291 36.70 -41.11 3.04
N LEU A 292 36.34 -40.05 3.77
CA LEU A 292 36.62 -39.93 5.21
C LEU A 292 35.84 -40.96 6.04
N VAL A 293 34.56 -41.18 5.73
CA VAL A 293 33.72 -42.18 6.40
C VAL A 293 34.26 -43.60 6.14
N LYS A 294 34.60 -43.92 4.89
CA LYS A 294 35.18 -45.22 4.52
C LYS A 294 36.51 -45.48 5.25
N LYS A 295 37.37 -44.47 5.39
CA LYS A 295 38.65 -44.58 6.10
C LYS A 295 38.46 -44.83 7.61
N ARG A 296 37.42 -44.25 8.23
CA ARG A 296 37.09 -44.52 9.64
C ARG A 296 36.55 -45.93 9.87
N HIS A 297 35.76 -46.46 8.94
CA HIS A 297 35.26 -47.84 9.03
C HIS A 297 36.40 -48.86 8.97
N PHE A 298 37.30 -48.74 8.00
CA PHE A 298 38.47 -49.62 7.88
C PHE A 298 39.37 -49.63 9.13
N ARG A 299 39.53 -48.46 9.78
CA ARG A 299 40.34 -48.35 10.99
C ARG A 299 39.70 -49.04 12.20
N LYS A 300 38.37 -49.00 12.32
CA LYS A 300 37.63 -49.70 13.39
C LYS A 300 37.67 -51.22 13.21
N GLU A 301 37.65 -51.70 11.97
CA GLU A 301 37.68 -53.13 11.66
C GLU A 301 39.07 -53.75 11.90
N SER A 302 40.13 -53.00 11.55
CA SER A 302 41.51 -53.43 11.81
C SER A 302 41.87 -53.47 13.31
N GLN A 303 41.24 -52.63 14.15
CA GLN A 303 41.44 -52.68 15.61
C GLN A 303 40.74 -53.89 16.25
N ARG A 304 39.60 -54.36 15.74
CA ARG A 304 38.94 -55.56 16.25
C ARG A 304 39.74 -56.83 15.99
N PHE A 305 40.50 -56.89 14.90
CA PHE A 305 41.36 -58.04 14.58
C PHE A 305 42.62 -58.15 15.46
N ARG A 306 43.04 -57.08 16.16
CA ARG A 306 44.22 -57.10 17.04
C ARG A 306 43.94 -57.51 18.49
N VAL A 307 42.68 -57.59 18.90
CA VAL A 307 42.29 -57.92 20.29
C VAL A 307 41.85 -59.39 20.42
N GLY A 308 41.80 -60.14 19.30
CA GLY A 308 41.37 -61.54 19.25
C GLY A 308 42.49 -62.56 19.00
N ARG A 309 43.75 -62.24 19.30
CA ARG A 309 44.87 -63.19 19.28
C ARG A 309 45.67 -63.11 20.57
#